data_AF-A0A2V9IYR3-F1
#
_entry.id   AF-A0A2V9IYR3-F1
#
_cell.length_a   1.000
_cell.length_b   1.000
_cell.length_c   1.000
_cell.angle_alpha   90.00
_cell.angle_beta   90.00
_cell.angle_gamma   90.00
#
_symmetry.space_group_name_H-M   'P 1'
#
loop_
_entity.id
_entity.type
_entity.pdbx_description
1 polymer ?
#
loop_
_entity_poly.entity_id
_entity_poly.type
_entity_poly.pdbx_seq_one_letter_code
_entity_poly.pdbx_strand_id
1 'polypeptide(L)' 'MAKIQRTSANRVLVELIETGLESKEAEKRRFFELADQLSASTDPEEQQRIKEELARMTFPD' A
#
# COMPACT_ATOMS: atom_id res chain seq x y z
N MET A 1 -34.44 -12.04 -15.48
CA MET A 1 -33.61 -12.04 -14.24
C MET A 1 -32.09 -12.11 -14.50
N ALA A 2 -31.60 -12.70 -15.60
CA ALA A 2 -30.14 -12.81 -15.86
C ALA A 2 -29.39 -11.49 -16.13
N LYS A 3 -30.07 -10.43 -16.59
CA LYS A 3 -29.42 -9.18 -17.00
C LYS A 3 -28.97 -8.31 -15.82
N ILE A 4 -29.63 -8.42 -14.66
CA ILE A 4 -29.31 -7.66 -13.44
C ILE A 4 -28.06 -8.22 -12.75
N GLN A 5 -27.90 -9.55 -12.71
CA GLN A 5 -26.73 -10.21 -12.11
C GLN A 5 -25.40 -9.94 -12.85
N ARG A 6 -25.45 -9.80 -14.18
CA ARG A 6 -24.24 -9.55 -14.98
C ARG A 6 -23.71 -8.12 -14.76
N THR A 7 -24.60 -7.14 -14.56
CA THR A 7 -24.23 -5.77 -14.22
C THR A 7 -23.66 -5.66 -12.81
N SER A 8 -24.21 -6.39 -11.83
CA SER A 8 -23.70 -6.37 -10.45
C SER A 8 -22.30 -6.99 -10.35
N ALA A 9 -22.03 -8.08 -11.07
CA ALA A 9 -20.71 -8.71 -11.07
C ALA A 9 -19.61 -7.80 -11.64
N ASN A 10 -19.87 -7.09 -12.75
CA ASN A 10 -18.92 -6.12 -13.30
C ASN A 10 -18.67 -4.94 -12.35
N ARG A 11 -19.71 -4.46 -11.66
CA ARG A 11 -19.57 -3.37 -10.69
C ARG A 11 -18.69 -3.77 -9.50
N VAL A 12 -18.89 -4.96 -8.95
CA VAL A 12 -18.05 -5.49 -7.86
C VAL A 12 -16.59 -5.66 -8.31
N LEU A 13 -16.34 -6.13 -9.53
CA LEU A 13 -14.98 -6.26 -10.05
C LEU A 13 -14.28 -4.90 -10.21
N VAL A 14 -14.98 -3.87 -10.67
CA VAL A 14 -14.44 -2.50 -10.76
C VAL A 14 -14.11 -1.96 -9.38
N GLU A 15 -15.03 -2.09 -8.41
CA GLU A 15 -14.82 -1.66 -7.03
C GLU A 15 -13.62 -2.37 -6.38
N LEU A 16 -13.42 -3.67 -6.66
CA LEU A 16 -12.25 -4.43 -6.19
C LEU A 16 -10.93 -3.97 -6.83
N ILE A 17 -10.94 -3.61 -8.11
CA ILE A 17 -9.75 -3.07 -8.81
C ILE A 17 -9.40 -1.69 -8.28
N GLU A 18 -10.39 -0.82 -8.12
CA GLU A 18 -10.22 0.54 -7.56
C GLU A 18 -9.67 0.46 -6.13
N THR A 19 -10.29 -0.36 -5.27
CA THR A 19 -9.82 -0.59 -3.89
C THR A 19 -8.40 -1.15 -3.86
N GLY A 20 -8.08 -2.08 -4.78
CA GLY A 20 -6.74 -2.65 -4.92
C GLY A 20 -5.70 -1.64 -5.38
N LEU A 21 -6.07 -0.74 -6.29
CA LEU A 21 -5.20 0.34 -6.79
C LEU A 21 -4.97 1.41 -5.70
N GLU A 22 -6.02 1.82 -4.98
CA GLU A 22 -5.91 2.75 -3.85
C GLU A 22 -5.03 2.17 -2.74
N SER A 23 -5.16 0.88 -2.45
CA SER A 23 -4.31 0.18 -1.48
C SER A 23 -2.84 0.21 -1.89
N LYS A 24 -2.55 -0.02 -3.18
CA LYS A 24 -1.19 0.05 -3.72
C LYS A 24 -0.62 1.46 -3.71
N GLU A 25 -1.45 2.48 -3.96
CA GLU A 25 -1.02 3.87 -3.90
C GLU A 25 -0.76 4.32 -2.45
N ALA A 26 -1.58 3.90 -1.49
CA ALA A 26 -1.37 4.15 -0.07
C ALA A 26 -0.09 3.48 0.46
N GLU A 27 0.15 2.21 0.08
CA GLU A 27 1.37 1.47 0.40
C GLU A 27 2.62 2.19 -0.14
N LYS A 28 2.54 2.67 -1.38
CA LYS A 28 3.61 3.46 -2.02
C LYS A 28 3.86 4.79 -1.31
N ARG A 29 2.81 5.53 -0.93
CA ARG A 29 2.96 6.80 -0.20
C ARG A 29 3.66 6.58 1.14
N ARG A 30 3.21 5.60 1.92
CA ARG A 30 3.82 5.26 3.21
C ARG A 30 5.29 4.87 3.07
N PHE A 31 5.63 4.10 2.03
CA PHE A 31 7.02 3.75 1.75
C PHE A 31 7.90 4.99 1.53
N PHE A 32 7.43 5.95 0.73
CA PHE A 32 8.19 7.19 0.50
C PHE A 32 8.30 8.07 1.74
N GLU A 33 7.25 8.17 2.56
CA GLU A 33 7.31 8.90 3.84
C GLU A 33 8.37 8.31 4.78
N LEU A 34 8.44 6.99 4.90
CA LEU A 34 9.47 6.32 5.69
C LEU A 34 10.88 6.53 5.12
N ALA A 35 11.04 6.50 3.80
CA ALA A 35 12.32 6.78 3.16
C ALA A 35 12.79 8.24 3.38
N ASP A 36 11.85 9.19 3.34
CA ASP A 36 12.13 10.61 3.62
C ASP A 36 12.53 10.80 5.10
N GLN A 37 11.77 10.20 6.03
CA GLN A 37 12.09 10.19 7.45
C GLN A 37 13.46 9.55 7.74
N LEU A 38 13.80 8.46 7.06
CA LEU A 38 15.11 7.82 7.20
C LEU A 38 16.25 8.76 6.79
N SER A 39 16.05 9.53 5.72
CA SER A 39 17.04 10.47 5.21
C SER A 39 17.22 11.70 6.10
N ALA A 40 16.14 12.11 6.79
CA ALA A 40 16.13 13.26 7.68
C ALA A 40 16.53 12.92 9.13
N SER A 41 16.35 11.67 9.57
CA SER A 41 16.70 11.27 10.93
C SER A 41 18.21 11.17 11.12
N THR A 42 18.70 11.73 12.23
CA THR A 42 20.10 11.63 12.66
C THR A 42 20.29 10.64 13.81
N ASP A 43 19.19 10.11 14.35
CA ASP A 43 19.21 9.16 15.45
C ASP A 43 19.41 7.73 14.91
N PRO A 44 20.48 7.02 15.30
CA PRO A 44 20.78 5.70 14.76
C PRO A 44 19.76 4.63 15.17
N GLU A 45 19.11 4.74 16.33
CA GLU A 45 18.05 3.83 16.74
C GLU A 45 16.77 4.06 15.91
N GLU A 46 16.43 5.33 15.66
CA GLU A 46 15.31 5.69 14.80
C GLU A 46 15.53 5.23 13.35
N GLN A 47 16.71 5.46 12.79
CA GLN A 47 17.08 4.96 11.47
C GLN A 47 16.97 3.44 11.37
N GLN A 48 17.37 2.69 12.42
CA GLN A 48 17.27 1.23 12.43
C GLN A 48 15.81 0.77 12.40
N ARG A 49 14.94 1.39 13.19
CA ARG A 49 13.50 1.08 13.19
C ARG A 49 12.84 1.35 11.84
N ILE A 50 13.18 2.48 11.21
CA ILE A 50 12.65 2.83 9.90
C ILE A 50 13.12 1.84 8.83
N LYS A 51 14.40 1.41 8.86
CA LYS A 51 14.93 0.38 7.95
C LYS A 51 14.20 -0.95 8.09
N GLU A 52 13.89 -1.38 9.31
CA GLU A 52 13.13 -2.62 9.56
C GLU A 52 11.68 -2.53 9.06
N GLU A 53 11.06 -1.36 9.17
CA GLU A 53 9.72 -1.15 8.64
C GLU A 53 9.70 -1.13 7.10
N LEU A 54 10.69 -0.47 6.46
CA LEU A 54 10.87 -0.51 5.00
C LEU A 54 11.13 -1.93 4.49
N ALA A 55 11.93 -2.72 5.20
CA ALA A 55 12.23 -4.11 4.84
C ALA A 55 10.96 -4.97 4.88
N ARG A 56 10.14 -4.86 5.93
CA ARG A 56 8.86 -5.60 6.04
C ARG A 56 7.85 -5.22 4.95
N MET A 57 7.85 -3.97 4.50
CA MET A 57 6.98 -3.53 3.39
C MET A 57 7.48 -4.00 2.01
N THR A 58 8.80 -4.17 1.83
CA THR A 58 9.39 -4.50 0.52
C THR A 58 9.57 -6.00 0.32
N PHE A 59 9.90 -6.71 1.39
CA PHE A 59 10.18 -8.15 1.40
C PHE A 59 9.31 -8.83 2.47
N PRO A 60 7.99 -8.95 2.23
CA PRO A 60 7.16 -9.82 3.05
C PRO A 60 7.63 -11.28 2.87
N ASP A 61 7.68 -12.05 3.97
CA ASP A 61 8.03 -13.48 3.98
C ASP A 61 7.21 -14.34 3.00
#